data_AF-A0A1I3IF70-F1
#
_entry.id   AF-A0A1I3IF70-F1
#
_cell.length_a   1.000
_cell.length_b   1.000
_cell.length_c   1.000
_cell.angle_alpha   90.00
_cell.angle_beta   90.00
_cell.angle_gamma   90.00
#
_symmetry.space_group_name_H-M   'P 1'
#
loop_
_entity.id
_entity.type
_entity.pdbx_description
1 polymer ?
#
loop_
_entity_poly.entity_id
_entity_poly.type
_entity_poly.pdbx_seq_one_letter_code
_entity_poly.pdbx_strand_id
1 'polypeptide(L)'
;MWNHVHLVVDLREECPDKGLADLKAYGSRAFNNTFGKLASGRWWTEKGSTRFLKDEEALHAAMDYVLHRQPNPLAIWPTTSIAENSGR
;
A
#
# COMPACT_ATOMS: atom_id res chain seq x y z
N MET A 1 -14.49 -3.25 -2.01
CA MET A 1 -14.61 -3.56 -3.46
C MET A 1 -13.27 -4.13 -3.91
N TRP A 2 -13.28 -5.22 -4.69
CA TRP A 2 -12.10 -6.07 -4.91
C TRP A 2 -11.14 -5.59 -6.02
N ASN A 3 -11.13 -4.29 -6.31
CA ASN A 3 -10.43 -3.70 -7.47
C ASN A 3 -9.43 -2.60 -7.10
N HIS A 4 -9.09 -2.47 -5.82
CA HIS A 4 -8.13 -1.48 -5.33
C HIS A 4 -7.40 -2.01 -4.09
N VAL A 5 -6.33 -1.34 -3.73
CA VAL A 5 -5.48 -1.64 -2.57
C VAL A 5 -5.30 -0.38 -1.74
N HIS A 6 -5.24 -0.54 -0.42
CA HIS A 6 -4.87 0.50 0.53
C HIS A 6 -3.60 0.09 1.24
N LEU A 7 -2.66 1.03 1.38
CA LEU A 7 -1.35 0.79 1.97
C LEU A 7 -1.03 1.92 2.94
N VAL A 8 -0.44 1.57 4.08
CA VAL A 8 0.24 2.51 4.98
C VAL A 8 1.72 2.16 4.90
N VAL A 9 2.54 3.12 4.49
CA VAL A 9 3.98 2.94 4.29
C VAL A 9 4.72 4.14 4.86
N ASP A 10 5.87 3.87 5.44
CA ASP A 10 6.85 4.90 5.73
C ASP A 10 7.71 5.12 4.48
N LEU A 11 7.82 6.39 4.07
CA LEU A 11 8.63 6.80 2.92
C LEU A 11 9.66 7.79 3.41
N ARG A 12 10.93 7.54 3.06
CA ARG A 12 12.01 8.52 3.29
C ARG A 12 11.84 9.80 2.46
N GLU A 13 10.98 9.78 1.43
CA GLU A 13 10.69 10.92 0.58
C GLU A 13 9.43 11.66 1.05
N GLU A 14 9.52 13.00 1.14
CA GLU A 14 8.43 13.86 1.61
C GLU A 14 7.32 14.10 0.56
N CYS A 15 7.39 13.46 -0.62
CA CYS A 15 6.44 13.65 -1.71
C CYS A 15 5.56 12.38 -1.91
N PRO A 16 4.31 12.37 -1.40
CA PRO A 16 3.43 11.21 -1.49
C PRO A 16 3.14 10.77 -2.94
N ASP A 17 3.08 11.71 -3.88
CA ASP A 17 2.74 11.41 -5.27
C ASP A 17 3.86 10.65 -5.99
N LYS A 18 5.12 10.92 -5.64
CA LYS A 18 6.25 10.12 -6.12
C LYS A 18 6.22 8.70 -5.55
N GLY A 19 5.97 8.57 -4.24
CA GLY A 19 5.78 7.26 -3.62
C GLY A 19 4.67 6.44 -4.27
N LEU A 20 3.54 7.08 -4.60
CA LEU A 20 2.45 6.43 -5.35
C LEU A 20 2.90 6.00 -6.76
N ALA A 21 3.62 6.86 -7.48
CA ALA A 21 4.12 6.55 -8.82
C ALA A 21 5.06 5.34 -8.79
N ASP A 22 5.97 5.28 -7.83
CA ASP A 22 6.90 4.16 -7.65
C ASP A 22 6.16 2.87 -7.29
N LEU A 23 5.24 2.91 -6.32
CA LEU A 23 4.42 1.74 -5.96
C LEU A 23 3.68 1.18 -7.18
N LYS A 24 3.07 2.04 -8.00
CA LYS A 24 2.38 1.63 -9.23
C LYS A 24 3.36 1.04 -10.26
N ALA A 25 4.54 1.65 -10.44
CA ALA A 25 5.53 1.22 -11.40
C ALA A 25 6.12 -0.16 -11.04
N TYR A 26 6.58 -0.33 -9.80
CA TYR A 26 7.11 -1.60 -9.32
C TYR A 26 6.04 -2.69 -9.26
N GLY A 27 4.82 -2.35 -8.82
CA GLY A 27 3.68 -3.28 -8.86
C GLY A 27 3.35 -3.74 -10.28
N SER A 28 3.34 -2.81 -11.25
CA SER A 28 3.11 -3.16 -12.67
C SER A 28 4.20 -4.06 -13.22
N ARG A 29 5.48 -3.82 -12.85
CA ARG A 29 6.60 -4.67 -13.25
C ARG A 29 6.46 -6.08 -12.69
N ALA A 30 6.16 -6.21 -11.40
CA ALA A 30 5.91 -7.49 -10.76
C ALA A 30 4.74 -8.23 -11.42
N PHE A 31 3.60 -7.56 -11.62
CA PHE A 31 2.44 -8.18 -12.26
C PHE A 31 2.71 -8.58 -13.71
N ASN A 32 3.41 -7.76 -14.49
CA ASN A 32 3.80 -8.12 -15.85
C ASN A 32 4.69 -9.37 -15.89
N ASN A 33 5.61 -9.51 -14.93
CA ASN A 33 6.49 -10.67 -14.85
C ASN A 33 5.72 -11.94 -14.45
N THR A 34 4.74 -11.82 -13.55
CA THR A 34 3.98 -12.97 -13.03
C THR A 34 2.82 -13.39 -13.94
N PHE A 35 2.10 -12.43 -14.52
CA PHE A 35 0.83 -12.67 -15.23
C PHE A 35 0.88 -12.28 -16.72
N GLY A 36 2.00 -11.73 -17.19
CA GLY A 36 2.10 -11.14 -18.52
C GLY A 36 1.47 -9.74 -18.60
N LYS A 37 1.53 -9.13 -19.79
CA LYS A 37 0.94 -7.81 -20.02
C LYS A 37 -0.57 -7.93 -20.22
N LEU A 38 -1.34 -7.03 -19.58
CA LEU A 38 -2.77 -6.90 -19.85
C LEU A 38 -3.03 -6.39 -21.27
N ALA A 39 -4.12 -6.85 -21.87
CA ALA A 39 -4.62 -6.33 -23.14
C ALA A 39 -4.98 -4.83 -23.07
N SER A 40 -5.43 -4.35 -21.90
CA SER A 40 -5.69 -2.93 -21.65
C SER A 40 -4.43 -2.06 -21.57
N GLY A 41 -3.24 -2.69 -21.49
CA GLY A 41 -1.95 -2.02 -21.42
C GLY A 41 -1.56 -1.46 -20.05
N ARG A 42 -2.48 -1.31 -19.10
CA ARG A 42 -2.21 -0.72 -17.77
C ARG A 42 -2.88 -1.50 -16.64
N TRP A 43 -2.12 -1.76 -15.57
CA TRP A 43 -2.63 -2.36 -14.32
C TRP A 43 -3.34 -1.36 -13.41
N TRP A 44 -2.95 -0.08 -13.49
CA TRP A 44 -3.46 0.98 -12.63
C TRP A 44 -4.07 2.10 -13.46
N THR A 45 -5.11 2.74 -12.91
CA THR A 45 -5.56 4.04 -13.36
C THR A 45 -4.45 5.09 -13.20
N GLU A 46 -4.57 6.22 -13.89
CA GLU A 46 -3.58 7.28 -13.84
C GLU A 46 -3.41 7.86 -12.43
N LYS A 47 -4.53 8.24 -11.79
CA LYS A 47 -4.54 8.85 -10.46
C LYS A 47 -4.68 7.81 -9.34
N GLY A 48 -4.40 8.22 -8.12
CA GLY A 48 -4.63 7.44 -6.91
C GLY A 48 -4.71 8.40 -5.72
N SER A 49 -5.33 7.95 -4.63
CA SER A 49 -5.43 8.75 -3.41
C SER A 49 -4.15 8.58 -2.58
N THR A 50 -3.57 9.71 -2.19
CA THR A 50 -2.41 9.79 -1.28
C THR A 50 -2.76 10.73 -0.12
N ARG A 51 -2.23 10.43 1.06
CA ARG A 51 -2.38 11.29 2.24
C ARG A 51 -1.15 11.14 3.13
N PHE A 52 -0.50 12.25 3.44
CA PHE A 52 0.57 12.30 4.42
C PHE A 52 -0.01 12.22 5.84
N LEU A 53 0.57 11.36 6.68
CA LEU A 53 0.14 11.13 8.07
C LEU A 53 1.12 11.87 8.98
N LYS A 54 0.63 12.92 9.64
CA LYS A 54 1.51 13.91 10.31
C LYS A 54 1.90 13.54 11.74
N ASP A 55 1.12 12.67 12.36
CA ASP A 55 1.22 12.31 13.77
C ASP A 55 0.82 10.85 13.99
N GLU A 56 1.07 10.37 15.22
CA GLU A 56 0.75 9.00 15.62
C GLU A 56 -0.75 8.71 15.58
N GLU A 57 -1.59 9.68 15.91
CA GLU A 57 -3.05 9.50 15.86
C GLU A 57 -3.53 9.24 14.42
N ALA A 58 -3.06 10.04 13.46
CA ALA A 58 -3.34 9.86 12.04
C ALA A 58 -2.78 8.52 11.52
N LEU A 59 -1.60 8.11 11.99
CA LEU A 59 -1.03 6.80 11.68
C LEU A 59 -1.93 5.66 12.18
N HIS A 60 -2.31 5.68 13.46
CA HIS A 60 -3.15 4.66 14.07
C HIS A 60 -4.53 4.59 13.40
N ALA A 61 -5.14 5.74 13.11
CA ALA A 61 -6.41 5.80 12.40
C ALA A 61 -6.30 5.24 10.96
N ALA A 62 -5.18 5.47 10.27
CA ALA A 62 -4.95 4.89 8.95
C ALA A 62 -4.74 3.38 9.02
N MET A 63 -3.97 2.89 10.00
CA MET A 63 -3.76 1.45 10.21
C MET A 63 -5.08 0.76 10.52
N ASP A 64 -5.89 1.29 11.44
CA ASP A 64 -7.22 0.76 11.75
C ASP A 64 -8.13 0.75 10.50
N TYR A 65 -8.08 1.82 9.72
CA TYR A 65 -8.86 1.91 8.49
C TYR A 65 -8.50 0.83 7.47
N VAL A 66 -7.21 0.58 7.25
CA VAL A 66 -6.72 -0.43 6.30
C VAL A 66 -6.95 -1.85 6.80
N LEU A 67 -6.75 -2.09 8.10
CA LEU A 67 -6.82 -3.44 8.69
C LEU A 67 -8.24 -3.89 9.01
N HIS A 68 -9.11 -2.98 9.47
CA HIS A 68 -10.40 -3.40 10.07
C HIS A 68 -11.62 -2.78 9.41
N ARG A 69 -11.49 -1.63 8.74
CA ARG A 69 -12.66 -0.86 8.24
C ARG A 69 -12.87 -0.97 6.73
N GLN A 70 -12.00 -1.68 6.00
CA GLN A 70 -12.20 -1.92 4.58
C GLN A 70 -13.39 -2.87 4.34
N PRO A 71 -14.35 -2.52 3.49
CA PRO A 71 -15.46 -3.40 3.16
C PRO A 71 -15.01 -4.52 2.21
N ASN A 72 -15.11 -5.77 2.68
CA ASN A 72 -14.80 -7.00 1.96
C ASN A 72 -13.37 -7.02 1.35
N PRO A 73 -12.32 -6.97 2.19
CA PRO A 73 -10.95 -7.03 1.72
C PRO A 73 -10.64 -8.45 1.20
N LEU A 74 -9.95 -8.53 0.05
CA LEU A 74 -9.50 -9.83 -0.49
C LEU A 74 -8.40 -10.45 0.36
N ALA A 75 -7.54 -9.60 0.94
CA ALA A 75 -6.47 -9.98 1.83
C ALA A 75 -6.12 -8.79 2.73
N ILE A 76 -5.68 -9.09 3.94
CA ILE A 76 -5.16 -8.12 4.91
C ILE A 76 -3.76 -8.60 5.32
N TRP A 77 -2.79 -7.70 5.31
CA TRP A 77 -1.46 -7.94 5.85
C TRP A 77 -1.24 -7.05 7.08
N PRO A 78 -1.43 -7.56 8.30
CA PRO A 78 -1.05 -6.82 9.49
C PRO A 78 0.47 -6.69 9.51
N THR A 79 0.98 -5.52 9.88
CA THR A 79 2.39 -5.41 10.28
C THR A 79 2.54 -6.20 11.57
N THR A 80 3.04 -7.43 11.47
CA THR A 80 3.60 -8.10 12.64
C THR A 80 4.89 -7.37 12.93
N SER A 81 4.89 -6.52 13.96
CA SER A 81 6.15 -6.16 14.61
C SER A 81 6.80 -7.49 15.00
N ILE A 82 7.88 -7.86 14.31
CA ILE A 82 8.81 -8.80 14.90
C ILE A 82 9.42 -8.01 16.05
N ALA A 83 8.80 -8.10 17.21
CA ALA A 83 9.45 -7.73 18.44
C ALA A 83 10.75 -8.53 18.45
N GLU A 84 11.87 -7.83 18.28
CA GLU A 84 13.19 -8.38 18.45
C GLU A 84 13.19 -9.06 19.82
N ASN A 85 13.29 -10.38 19.80
CA ASN A 85 13.61 -11.17 20.97
C ASN A 85 15.07 -10.83 21.33
N SER A 86 15.29 -9.69 22.01
CA SER A 86 16.55 -9.35 22.66
C SER A 86 16.66 -10.14 23.97
N GLY A 87 16.67 -11.47 23.82
CA GLY A 87 17.13 -12.40 24.83
C GLY A 87 18.52 -12.87 24.46
N ARG A 88 19.54 -12.14 24.90
CA ARG A 88 20.88 -12.66 25.15
C ARG A 88 21.53 -11.91 26.30
#